data_AF-S6B5Z9-F1
#
_entry.id   AF-S6B5Z9-F1
#
_cell.length_a   1.000
_cell.length_b   1.000
_cell.length_c   1.000
_cell.angle_alpha   90.00
_cell.angle_beta   90.00
_cell.angle_gamma   90.00
#
_symmetry.space_group_name_H-M   'P 1'
#
loop_
_entity.id
_entity.type
_entity.pdbx_description
1 polymer ?
#
loop_
_entity_poly.entity_id
_entity_poly.type
_entity_poly.pdbx_seq_one_letter_code
_entity_poly.pdbx_strand_id
1 'polypeptide(L)'
;MANTELERKVLALQQAFADASANPDAMSTCAELLEPLKEDLIRHQLNGNVFDDHFLQLAREVYEIGALISLTLGDIDSFDCFYSYLHPFYFDYTHLSTPSTRLDIILGLRLLYLLTENRIGDFYMLLELIPVEVGSSANITYVVELEHNMMEGNLTRLIDMRQTASCPYYQSLSFKLADTARNKIAASMEAAYLSLNVDAAIHMLKLGDISELSMFIKYYNQSKVTEDPCGIQWKIEGTRVIFVREGNDLGGIPSKDMLRHSLSYIEELEKIV
;
A
#
# COMPACT_ATOMS: atom_id res chain seq x y z
N MET A 1 -7.14 -37.60 -16.01
CA MET A 1 -8.54 -37.11 -16.14
C MET A 1 -8.82 -35.91 -15.23
N ALA A 2 -8.28 -35.86 -14.01
CA ALA A 2 -8.40 -34.66 -13.16
C ALA A 2 -7.69 -33.42 -13.75
N ASN A 3 -6.46 -33.56 -14.28
CA ASN A 3 -5.71 -32.44 -14.88
C ASN A 3 -6.46 -31.80 -16.07
N THR A 4 -7.09 -32.60 -16.93
CA THR A 4 -7.85 -32.09 -18.09
C THR A 4 -9.12 -31.33 -17.72
N GLU A 5 -9.70 -31.57 -16.55
CA GLU A 5 -10.88 -30.83 -16.07
C GLU A 5 -10.46 -29.51 -15.41
N LEU A 6 -9.34 -29.54 -14.66
CA LEU A 6 -8.70 -28.36 -14.10
C LEU A 6 -8.25 -27.40 -15.21
N GLU A 7 -7.57 -27.91 -16.24
CA GLU A 7 -7.15 -27.13 -17.42
C GLU A 7 -8.33 -26.45 -18.13
N ARG A 8 -9.47 -27.13 -18.27
CA ARG A 8 -10.68 -26.52 -18.86
C ARG A 8 -11.25 -25.40 -18.00
N LYS A 9 -11.26 -25.56 -16.68
CA LYS A 9 -11.72 -24.52 -15.74
C LYS A 9 -10.77 -23.32 -15.75
N VAL A 10 -9.46 -23.55 -15.87
CA VAL A 10 -8.47 -22.46 -15.95
C VAL A 10 -8.50 -21.76 -17.31
N LEU A 11 -8.71 -22.48 -18.41
CA LEU A 11 -8.97 -21.87 -19.72
C LEU A 11 -10.25 -21.02 -19.71
N ALA A 12 -11.32 -21.49 -19.06
CA ALA A 12 -12.55 -20.72 -18.88
C ALA A 12 -12.30 -19.46 -18.03
N LEU A 13 -11.46 -19.55 -17.00
CA LEU A 13 -11.07 -18.41 -16.17
C LEU A 13 -10.16 -17.42 -16.92
N GLN A 14 -9.27 -17.90 -17.79
CA GLN A 14 -8.47 -17.05 -18.67
C GLN A 14 -9.34 -16.31 -19.71
N GLN A 15 -10.34 -17.00 -20.29
CA GLN A 15 -11.31 -16.39 -21.20
C GLN A 15 -12.16 -15.36 -20.47
N ALA A 16 -12.68 -15.71 -19.29
CA ALA A 16 -13.44 -14.77 -18.47
C ALA A 16 -12.60 -13.57 -18.00
N PHE A 17 -11.30 -13.75 -17.75
CA PHE A 17 -10.38 -12.65 -17.45
C PHE A 17 -10.11 -11.76 -18.67
N ALA A 18 -9.97 -12.35 -19.87
CA ALA A 18 -9.86 -11.59 -21.11
C ALA A 18 -11.15 -10.79 -21.38
N ASP A 19 -12.32 -11.37 -21.13
CA ASP A 19 -13.62 -10.72 -21.25
C ASP A 19 -13.86 -9.68 -20.14
N ALA A 20 -13.31 -9.90 -18.94
CA ALA A 20 -13.36 -8.97 -17.81
C ALA A 20 -12.51 -7.71 -18.03
N SER A 21 -11.47 -7.79 -18.87
CA SER A 21 -10.78 -6.58 -19.35
C SER A 21 -11.68 -5.67 -20.18
N ALA A 22 -12.78 -6.22 -20.73
CA ALA A 22 -13.76 -5.50 -21.55
C ALA A 22 -15.05 -5.12 -20.78
N ASN A 23 -15.47 -5.87 -19.75
CA ASN A 23 -16.71 -5.62 -18.99
C ASN A 23 -16.53 -5.77 -17.46
N PRO A 24 -16.88 -4.76 -16.64
CA PRO A 24 -16.76 -4.83 -15.17
C PRO A 24 -17.73 -5.83 -14.52
N ASP A 25 -18.86 -6.13 -15.15
CA ASP A 25 -19.84 -7.11 -14.63
C ASP A 25 -19.36 -8.57 -14.75
N ALA A 26 -18.38 -8.86 -15.62
CA ALA A 26 -17.78 -10.19 -15.74
C ALA A 26 -16.78 -10.49 -14.60
N MET A 27 -16.32 -9.47 -13.87
CA MET A 27 -15.36 -9.63 -12.76
C MET A 27 -15.99 -10.33 -11.54
N SER A 28 -17.29 -10.09 -11.26
CA SER A 28 -18.01 -10.79 -10.19
C SER A 28 -18.21 -12.26 -10.52
N THR A 29 -18.52 -12.58 -11.78
CA THR A 29 -18.62 -13.96 -12.28
C THR A 29 -17.27 -14.68 -12.18
N CYS A 30 -16.15 -13.99 -12.40
CA CYS A 30 -14.82 -14.56 -12.20
C CYS A 30 -14.53 -14.88 -10.73
N ALA A 31 -15.00 -14.05 -9.79
CA ALA A 31 -14.85 -14.31 -8.35
C ALA A 31 -15.67 -15.54 -7.91
N GLU A 32 -16.88 -15.70 -8.42
CA GLU A 32 -17.70 -16.91 -8.18
C GLU A 32 -17.06 -18.18 -8.73
N LEU A 33 -16.37 -18.10 -9.88
CA LEU A 33 -15.62 -19.22 -10.47
C LEU A 33 -14.30 -19.53 -9.73
N LEU A 34 -13.77 -18.58 -8.95
CA LEU A 34 -12.51 -18.73 -8.23
C LEU A 34 -12.66 -19.61 -6.99
N GLU A 35 -13.78 -19.54 -6.28
CA GLU A 35 -14.05 -20.36 -5.08
C GLU A 35 -14.01 -21.87 -5.34
N PRO A 36 -14.73 -22.43 -6.34
CA PRO A 36 -14.63 -23.87 -6.64
C PRO A 36 -13.24 -24.25 -7.15
N LEU A 37 -12.53 -23.34 -7.84
CA LEU A 37 -11.16 -23.56 -8.28
C LEU A 37 -10.18 -23.60 -7.10
N LYS A 38 -10.34 -22.76 -6.07
CA LYS A 38 -9.56 -22.84 -4.84
C LYS A 38 -9.76 -24.19 -4.15
N GLU A 39 -11.00 -24.65 -4.02
CA GLU A 39 -11.29 -25.96 -3.42
C GLU A 39 -10.61 -27.10 -4.20
N ASP A 40 -10.70 -27.08 -5.53
CA ASP A 40 -10.09 -28.09 -6.38
C ASP A 40 -8.54 -28.05 -6.30
N LEU A 41 -7.94 -26.86 -6.23
CA LEU A 41 -6.49 -26.69 -6.03
C LEU A 41 -6.04 -27.20 -4.66
N ILE A 42 -6.77 -26.89 -3.59
CA ILE A 42 -6.48 -27.37 -2.24
C ILE A 42 -6.59 -28.90 -2.18
N ARG A 43 -7.65 -29.48 -2.76
CA ARG A 43 -7.82 -30.94 -2.85
C ARG A 43 -6.65 -31.59 -3.60
N HIS A 44 -6.18 -30.97 -4.68
CA HIS A 44 -5.04 -31.50 -5.44
C HIS A 44 -3.71 -31.38 -4.68
N GLN A 45 -3.48 -30.29 -3.94
CA GLN A 45 -2.30 -30.13 -3.06
C GLN A 45 -2.28 -31.19 -1.94
N LEU A 46 -3.44 -31.48 -1.33
CA LEU A 46 -3.57 -32.50 -0.28
C LEU A 46 -3.36 -33.93 -0.80
N ASN A 47 -3.61 -34.18 -2.09
CA ASN A 47 -3.44 -35.49 -2.71
C ASN A 47 -1.97 -35.83 -3.05
N GLY A 48 -1.01 -34.95 -2.78
CA GLY A 48 0.42 -35.28 -2.77
C GLY A 48 1.14 -35.29 -4.12
N ASN A 49 0.48 -34.93 -5.23
CA ASN A 49 1.14 -34.73 -6.54
C ASN A 49 1.83 -33.36 -6.62
N VAL A 50 2.77 -33.11 -5.70
CA VAL A 50 3.46 -31.82 -5.52
C VAL A 50 4.49 -31.53 -6.64
N PHE A 51 4.72 -32.48 -7.56
CA PHE A 51 5.83 -32.44 -8.52
C PHE A 51 5.42 -32.44 -10.01
N ASP A 52 4.15 -32.21 -10.34
CA ASP A 52 3.77 -31.94 -11.73
C ASP A 52 4.04 -30.46 -12.05
N ASP A 53 5.12 -30.16 -12.78
CA ASP A 53 5.48 -28.80 -13.22
C ASP A 53 4.29 -28.09 -13.91
N HIS A 54 3.48 -28.86 -14.65
CA HIS A 54 2.28 -28.36 -15.31
C HIS A 54 1.20 -27.90 -14.32
N PHE A 55 1.00 -28.65 -13.23
CA PHE A 55 0.04 -28.27 -12.19
C PHE A 55 0.51 -27.03 -11.44
N LEU A 56 1.81 -26.93 -11.14
CA LEU A 56 2.39 -25.75 -10.49
C LEU A 56 2.23 -24.50 -11.35
N GLN A 57 2.46 -24.60 -12.66
CA GLN A 57 2.24 -23.49 -13.59
C GLN A 57 0.76 -23.07 -13.61
N LEU A 58 -0.15 -24.04 -13.68
CA LEU A 58 -1.59 -23.77 -13.72
C LEU A 58 -2.09 -23.13 -12.42
N ALA A 59 -1.66 -23.65 -11.27
CA ALA A 59 -2.01 -23.12 -9.96
C ALA A 59 -1.51 -21.67 -9.81
N ARG A 60 -0.28 -21.39 -10.25
CA ARG A 60 0.27 -20.04 -10.29
C ARG A 60 -0.62 -19.11 -11.11
N GLU A 61 -0.97 -19.47 -12.34
CA GLU A 61 -1.81 -18.63 -13.20
C GLU A 61 -3.18 -18.33 -12.58
N VAL A 62 -3.78 -19.30 -11.88
CA VAL A 62 -5.05 -19.09 -11.16
C VAL A 62 -4.88 -18.10 -10.01
N TYR A 63 -3.85 -18.26 -9.18
CA TYR A 63 -3.60 -17.33 -8.08
C TYR A 63 -3.21 -15.93 -8.56
N GLU A 64 -2.45 -15.81 -9.65
CA GLU A 64 -2.13 -14.53 -10.29
C GLU A 64 -3.39 -13.80 -10.73
N ILE A 65 -4.31 -14.50 -11.40
CA ILE A 65 -5.58 -13.91 -11.84
C ILE A 65 -6.47 -13.57 -10.65
N GLY A 66 -6.53 -14.44 -9.63
CA GLY A 66 -7.25 -14.19 -8.39
C GLY A 66 -6.79 -12.91 -7.70
N ALA A 67 -5.47 -12.71 -7.58
CA ALA A 67 -4.90 -11.49 -6.99
C ALA A 67 -5.30 -10.23 -7.77
N LEU A 68 -5.24 -10.27 -9.11
CA LEU A 68 -5.62 -9.13 -9.96
C LEU A 68 -7.13 -8.80 -9.84
N ILE A 69 -7.98 -9.83 -9.79
CA ILE A 69 -9.43 -9.65 -9.62
C ILE A 69 -9.74 -9.04 -8.24
N SER A 70 -9.16 -9.56 -7.16
CA SER A 70 -9.35 -9.01 -5.82
C SER A 70 -9.02 -7.52 -5.76
N LEU A 71 -7.94 -7.12 -6.44
CA LEU A 71 -7.56 -5.71 -6.48
C LEU A 71 -8.56 -4.84 -7.26
N THR A 72 -9.11 -5.35 -8.37
CA THR A 72 -10.15 -4.65 -9.13
C THR A 72 -11.45 -4.52 -8.35
N LEU A 73 -11.80 -5.52 -7.54
CA LEU A 73 -12.94 -5.49 -6.63
C LEU A 73 -12.70 -4.62 -5.39
N GLY A 74 -11.45 -4.18 -5.17
CA GLY A 74 -11.06 -3.34 -4.04
C GLY A 74 -10.88 -4.10 -2.72
N ASP A 75 -10.89 -5.43 -2.76
CA ASP A 75 -10.66 -6.29 -1.60
C ASP A 75 -9.15 -6.50 -1.39
N ILE A 76 -8.61 -5.73 -0.44
CA ILE A 76 -7.18 -5.74 -0.10
C ILE A 76 -6.80 -7.03 0.64
N ASP A 77 -7.65 -7.50 1.55
CA ASP A 77 -7.34 -8.64 2.42
C ASP A 77 -7.23 -9.92 1.60
N SER A 78 -8.15 -10.09 0.63
CA SER A 78 -8.05 -11.17 -0.34
C SER A 78 -6.78 -11.09 -1.18
N PHE A 79 -6.36 -9.88 -1.59
CA PHE A 79 -5.10 -9.70 -2.33
C PHE A 79 -3.88 -10.14 -1.51
N ASP A 80 -3.81 -9.78 -0.22
CA ASP A 80 -2.72 -10.21 0.68
C ASP A 80 -2.70 -11.74 0.86
N CYS A 81 -3.88 -12.36 0.95
CA CYS A 81 -4.00 -13.81 1.01
C CYS A 81 -3.51 -14.49 -0.28
N PHE A 82 -3.93 -14.02 -1.45
CA PHE A 82 -3.46 -14.55 -2.74
C PHE A 82 -1.96 -14.35 -2.94
N TYR A 83 -1.43 -13.19 -2.53
CA TYR A 83 0.00 -12.95 -2.55
C TYR A 83 0.77 -13.94 -1.66
N SER A 84 0.25 -14.24 -0.47
CA SER A 84 0.85 -15.23 0.43
C SER A 84 0.90 -16.62 -0.19
N TYR A 85 -0.14 -17.02 -0.93
CA TYR A 85 -0.13 -18.26 -1.71
C TYR A 85 0.84 -18.23 -2.89
N LEU A 86 1.01 -17.08 -3.55
CA LEU A 86 1.93 -16.88 -4.67
C LEU A 86 3.40 -16.82 -4.24
N HIS A 87 3.69 -16.38 -3.02
CA HIS A 87 5.05 -16.11 -2.55
C HIS A 87 6.00 -17.32 -2.74
N PRO A 88 5.67 -18.57 -2.36
CA PRO A 88 6.52 -19.73 -2.61
C PRO A 88 6.75 -19.99 -4.11
N PHE A 89 5.78 -19.68 -4.97
CA PHE A 89 5.90 -19.84 -6.42
C PHE A 89 6.89 -18.88 -7.06
N TYR A 90 7.13 -17.73 -6.45
CA TYR A 90 8.07 -16.74 -6.97
C TYR A 90 9.50 -16.90 -6.46
N PHE A 91 9.70 -17.48 -5.27
CA PHE A 91 11.03 -17.56 -4.66
C PHE A 91 11.55 -19.00 -4.55
N ASP A 92 10.72 -19.94 -4.09
CA ASP A 92 11.16 -21.32 -3.82
C ASP A 92 11.11 -22.21 -5.07
N TYR A 93 10.10 -22.00 -5.93
CA TYR A 93 9.87 -22.82 -7.13
C TYR A 93 10.49 -22.26 -8.43
N THR A 94 11.42 -21.30 -8.31
CA THR A 94 12.09 -20.65 -9.45
C THR A 94 12.83 -21.63 -10.37
N HIS A 95 13.29 -22.76 -9.84
CA HIS A 95 13.95 -23.82 -10.61
C HIS A 95 13.00 -24.73 -11.40
N LEU A 96 11.72 -24.78 -11.04
CA LEU A 96 10.73 -25.71 -11.60
C LEU A 96 9.75 -25.03 -12.56
N SER A 97 9.70 -23.70 -12.57
CA SER A 97 8.69 -22.96 -13.33
C SER A 97 9.31 -21.90 -14.23
N THR A 98 8.77 -21.76 -15.44
CA THR A 98 9.15 -20.68 -16.37
C THR A 98 8.74 -19.32 -15.82
N PRO A 99 9.53 -18.25 -16.01
CA PRO A 99 9.18 -16.92 -15.52
C PRO A 99 7.87 -16.43 -16.18
N SER A 100 6.90 -16.04 -15.35
CA SER A 100 5.62 -15.47 -15.80
C SER A 100 5.81 -14.02 -16.23
N THR A 101 5.16 -13.60 -17.31
CA THR A 101 5.12 -12.19 -17.75
C THR A 101 4.39 -11.27 -16.78
N ARG A 102 3.59 -11.81 -15.85
CA ARG A 102 2.81 -11.03 -14.87
C ARG A 102 3.50 -10.89 -13.52
N LEU A 103 4.63 -11.56 -13.31
CA LEU A 103 5.39 -11.54 -12.07
C LEU A 103 5.76 -10.11 -11.68
N ASP A 104 6.33 -9.34 -12.61
CA ASP A 104 6.73 -7.94 -12.41
C ASP A 104 5.56 -7.06 -11.98
N ILE A 105 4.39 -7.30 -12.57
CA ILE A 105 3.17 -6.53 -12.27
C ILE A 105 2.70 -6.84 -10.85
N ILE A 106 2.64 -8.11 -10.45
CA ILE A 106 2.14 -8.51 -9.14
C ILE A 106 3.12 -8.10 -8.03
N LEU A 107 4.42 -8.23 -8.26
CA LEU A 107 5.43 -7.74 -7.32
C LEU A 107 5.37 -6.22 -7.17
N GLY A 108 5.24 -5.47 -8.28
CA GLY A 108 5.06 -4.02 -8.22
C GLY A 108 3.77 -3.62 -7.48
N LEU A 109 2.66 -4.35 -7.67
CA LEU A 109 1.42 -4.13 -6.93
C LEU A 109 1.60 -4.42 -5.43
N ARG A 110 2.33 -5.48 -5.08
CA ARG A 110 2.67 -5.79 -3.69
C ARG A 110 3.50 -4.68 -3.05
N LEU A 111 4.53 -4.21 -3.74
CA LEU A 111 5.38 -3.11 -3.28
C LEU A 111 4.55 -1.84 -3.08
N LEU A 112 3.65 -1.52 -4.02
CA LEU A 112 2.76 -0.37 -3.88
C LEU A 112 1.81 -0.52 -2.68
N TYR A 113 1.30 -1.72 -2.45
CA TYR A 113 0.46 -1.99 -1.28
C TYR A 113 1.21 -1.76 0.04
N LEU A 114 2.43 -2.29 0.18
CA LEU A 114 3.26 -2.05 1.36
C LEU A 114 3.53 -0.55 1.60
N LEU A 115 3.68 0.21 0.51
CA LEU A 115 3.82 1.67 0.56
C LEU A 115 2.55 2.35 1.11
N THR A 116 1.36 1.90 0.69
CA THR A 116 0.08 2.46 1.17
C THR A 116 -0.15 2.21 2.67
N GLU A 117 0.31 1.06 3.20
CA GLU A 117 0.24 0.73 4.62
C GLU A 117 1.37 1.34 5.46
N ASN A 118 2.28 2.09 4.82
CA ASN A 118 3.46 2.67 5.48
C ASN A 118 4.38 1.60 6.12
N ARG A 119 4.38 0.36 5.59
CA ARG A 119 5.24 -0.76 6.03
C ARG A 119 6.56 -0.76 5.26
N ILE A 120 7.36 0.28 5.49
CA ILE A 120 8.61 0.53 4.75
C ILE A 120 9.66 -0.58 4.98
N GLY A 121 9.68 -1.20 6.15
CA GLY A 121 10.62 -2.30 6.44
C GLY A 121 10.40 -3.52 5.53
N ASP A 122 9.14 -3.94 5.40
CA ASP A 122 8.76 -5.07 4.54
C ASP A 122 8.94 -4.74 3.06
N PHE A 123 8.79 -3.46 2.69
CA PHE A 123 9.07 -2.99 1.34
C PHE A 123 10.53 -3.23 0.95
N TYR A 124 11.48 -2.81 1.79
CA TYR A 124 12.91 -3.02 1.51
C TYR A 124 13.31 -4.50 1.58
N MET A 125 12.72 -5.27 2.50
CA MET A 125 12.94 -6.72 2.56
C MET A 125 12.50 -7.41 1.27
N LEU A 126 11.33 -7.03 0.73
CA LEU A 126 10.85 -7.57 -0.53
C LEU A 126 11.72 -7.14 -1.70
N LEU A 127 12.19 -5.88 -1.71
CA LEU A 127 13.08 -5.37 -2.76
C LEU A 127 14.42 -6.11 -2.78
N GLU A 128 14.99 -6.44 -1.62
CA GLU A 128 16.22 -7.23 -1.50
C GLU A 128 16.05 -8.67 -2.01
N LEU A 129 14.87 -9.25 -1.82
CA LEU A 129 14.55 -10.61 -2.25
C LEU A 129 14.39 -10.73 -3.77
N ILE A 130 14.04 -9.64 -4.46
CA ILE A 130 13.77 -9.64 -5.91
C ILE A 130 15.08 -9.74 -6.72
N PRO A 131 15.18 -10.67 -7.69
CA PRO A 131 16.32 -10.73 -8.61
C PRO A 131 16.49 -9.45 -9.43
N VAL A 132 17.75 -9.05 -9.70
CA VAL A 132 18.09 -7.79 -10.39
C VAL A 132 17.42 -7.66 -11.77
N GLU A 133 17.23 -8.77 -12.48
CA GLU A 133 16.59 -8.81 -13.80
C GLU A 133 15.13 -8.35 -13.75
N VAL A 134 14.40 -8.79 -12.72
CA VAL A 134 13.00 -8.42 -12.47
C VAL A 134 12.91 -7.02 -11.89
N GLY A 135 13.84 -6.66 -10.99
CA GLY A 135 13.89 -5.35 -10.34
C GLY A 135 14.08 -4.18 -11.32
N SER A 136 14.66 -4.44 -12.50
CA SER A 136 14.83 -3.44 -13.57
C SER A 136 13.58 -3.21 -14.43
N SER A 137 12.47 -3.89 -14.12
CA SER A 137 11.20 -3.70 -14.82
C SER A 137 10.63 -2.30 -14.60
N ALA A 138 9.89 -1.80 -15.59
CA ALA A 138 9.30 -0.45 -15.56
C ALA A 138 8.31 -0.28 -14.39
N ASN A 139 7.59 -1.34 -14.02
CA ASN A 139 6.59 -1.31 -12.94
C ASN A 139 7.25 -1.16 -11.56
N ILE A 140 8.33 -1.91 -11.30
CA ILE A 140 9.04 -1.84 -10.03
C ILE A 140 9.77 -0.50 -9.91
N THR A 141 10.42 -0.06 -10.99
CA THR A 141 11.09 1.26 -11.03
C THR A 141 10.11 2.39 -10.72
N TYR A 142 8.88 2.34 -11.26
CA TYR A 142 7.84 3.31 -10.96
C TYR A 142 7.48 3.35 -9.47
N VAL A 143 7.33 2.19 -8.82
CA VAL A 143 7.00 2.13 -7.39
C VAL A 143 8.17 2.60 -6.52
N VAL A 144 9.41 2.30 -6.91
CA VAL A 144 10.61 2.82 -6.24
C VAL A 144 10.70 4.35 -6.35
N GLU A 145 10.37 4.92 -7.51
CA GLU A 145 10.32 6.38 -7.65
C GLU A 145 9.23 7.01 -6.79
N LEU A 146 8.05 6.38 -6.68
CA LEU A 146 7.00 6.82 -5.75
C LEU A 146 7.47 6.79 -4.29
N GLU A 147 8.14 5.72 -3.89
CA GLU A 147 8.70 5.56 -2.56
C GLU A 147 9.74 6.64 -2.27
N HIS A 148 10.64 6.90 -3.21
CA HIS A 148 11.65 7.93 -3.08
C HIS A 148 11.04 9.32 -2.90
N ASN A 149 10.03 9.69 -3.70
CA ASN A 149 9.32 10.95 -3.52
C ASN A 149 8.62 11.04 -2.15
N MET A 150 8.12 9.91 -1.63
CA MET A 150 7.53 9.86 -0.29
C MET A 150 8.59 10.06 0.80
N MET A 151 9.79 9.50 0.64
CA MET A 151 10.91 9.67 1.57
C MET A 151 11.49 11.09 1.54
N GLU A 152 11.68 11.67 0.36
CA GLU A 152 12.14 13.05 0.20
C GLU A 152 11.10 14.07 0.70
N GLY A 153 9.84 13.66 0.84
CA GLY A 153 8.73 14.53 1.22
C GLY A 153 8.17 15.35 0.05
N ASN A 154 8.54 15.04 -1.20
CA ASN A 154 7.99 15.66 -2.39
C ASN A 154 6.63 15.04 -2.76
N LEU A 155 5.64 15.25 -1.88
CA LEU A 155 4.30 14.66 -1.99
C LEU A 155 3.48 15.28 -3.14
N THR A 156 3.80 16.53 -3.52
CA THR A 156 3.22 17.21 -4.68
C THR A 156 3.51 16.42 -5.96
N ARG A 157 4.77 16.03 -6.19
CA ARG A 157 5.16 15.22 -7.36
C ARG A 157 4.53 13.83 -7.33
N LEU A 158 4.45 13.21 -6.16
CA LEU A 158 3.80 11.90 -5.99
C LEU A 158 2.34 11.91 -6.49
N ILE A 159 1.58 12.95 -6.16
CA ILE A 159 0.18 13.08 -6.63
C ILE A 159 0.09 13.22 -8.16
N ASP A 160 1.08 13.83 -8.83
CA ASP A 160 1.11 13.91 -10.30
C ASP A 160 1.46 12.58 -10.93
N MET A 161 2.47 11.89 -10.38
CA MET A 161 2.97 10.62 -10.90
C MET A 161 1.89 9.53 -10.92
N ARG A 162 0.86 9.66 -10.07
CA ARG A 162 -0.36 8.84 -10.14
C ARG A 162 -0.94 8.74 -11.55
N GLN A 163 -0.94 9.85 -12.31
CA GLN A 163 -1.52 9.90 -13.65
C GLN A 163 -0.67 9.18 -14.70
N THR A 164 0.59 8.86 -14.37
CA THR A 164 1.56 8.19 -15.25
C THR A 164 1.58 6.67 -15.05
N ALA A 165 0.77 6.13 -14.13
CA ALA A 165 0.69 4.70 -13.89
C ALA A 165 0.35 3.95 -15.18
N SER A 166 1.27 3.10 -15.64
CA SER A 166 1.15 2.39 -16.92
C SER A 166 0.12 1.25 -16.90
N CYS A 167 -0.28 0.79 -15.71
CA CYS A 167 -1.19 -0.35 -15.53
C CYS A 167 -2.46 0.04 -14.77
N PRO A 168 -3.65 -0.33 -15.26
CA PRO A 168 -4.94 0.06 -14.66
C PRO A 168 -5.15 -0.50 -13.25
N TYR A 169 -4.55 -1.65 -12.93
CA TYR A 169 -4.61 -2.28 -11.61
C TYR A 169 -4.01 -1.39 -10.50
N TYR A 170 -3.04 -0.54 -10.83
CA TYR A 170 -2.41 0.36 -9.86
C TYR A 170 -3.33 1.51 -9.45
N GLN A 171 -4.36 1.81 -10.24
CA GLN A 171 -5.20 2.98 -10.05
C GLN A 171 -5.91 2.95 -8.69
N SER A 172 -6.47 1.80 -8.28
CA SER A 172 -7.15 1.62 -7.00
C SER A 172 -6.24 1.92 -5.80
N LEU A 173 -5.05 1.34 -5.78
CA LEU A 173 -4.05 1.58 -4.72
C LEU A 173 -3.49 3.00 -4.76
N SER A 174 -3.34 3.56 -5.95
CA SER A 174 -2.81 4.92 -6.13
C SER A 174 -3.72 6.01 -5.56
N PHE A 175 -5.04 5.78 -5.52
CA PHE A 175 -5.98 6.67 -4.84
C PHE A 175 -5.75 6.65 -3.31
N LYS A 176 -5.62 5.45 -2.73
CA LYS A 176 -5.31 5.30 -1.30
C LYS A 176 -3.98 5.95 -0.95
N LEU A 177 -2.95 5.77 -1.79
CA LEU A 177 -1.66 6.42 -1.59
C LEU A 177 -1.77 7.95 -1.64
N ALA A 178 -2.57 8.50 -2.56
CA ALA A 178 -2.79 9.95 -2.65
C ALA A 178 -3.46 10.51 -1.39
N ASP A 179 -4.38 9.77 -0.79
CA ASP A 179 -5.03 10.18 0.46
C ASP A 179 -4.04 10.14 1.63
N THR A 180 -3.22 9.09 1.74
CA THR A 180 -2.12 9.03 2.72
C THR A 180 -1.12 10.17 2.53
N ALA A 181 -0.77 10.50 1.28
CA ALA A 181 0.10 11.62 0.97
C ALA A 181 -0.52 12.96 1.39
N ARG A 182 -1.81 13.20 1.09
CA ARG A 182 -2.52 14.41 1.55
C ARG A 182 -2.57 14.52 3.07
N ASN A 183 -2.75 13.42 3.78
CA ASN A 183 -2.70 13.39 5.25
C ASN A 183 -1.31 13.77 5.77
N LYS A 184 -0.23 13.26 5.15
CA LYS A 184 1.15 13.66 5.49
C LYS A 184 1.41 15.14 5.20
N ILE A 185 0.92 15.67 4.07
CA ILE A 185 0.99 17.12 3.77
C ILE A 185 0.25 17.91 4.85
N ALA A 186 -0.98 17.52 5.19
CA ALA A 186 -1.78 18.19 6.22
C ALA A 186 -1.05 18.23 7.58
N ALA A 187 -0.48 17.11 8.02
CA ALA A 187 0.32 17.06 9.24
C ALA A 187 1.55 17.99 9.18
N SER A 188 2.21 18.10 8.01
CA SER A 188 3.33 19.03 7.84
C SER A 188 2.89 20.49 7.88
N MET A 189 1.71 20.83 7.32
CA MET A 189 1.15 22.18 7.35
C MET A 189 0.84 22.62 8.78
N GLU A 190 0.28 21.72 9.59
CA GLU A 190 0.00 21.96 11.00
C GLU A 190 1.28 22.28 11.79
N ALA A 191 2.38 21.59 11.49
CA ALA A 191 3.66 21.79 12.16
C ALA A 191 4.33 23.11 11.73
N ALA A 192 4.29 23.42 10.43
CA ALA A 192 5.00 24.54 9.84
C ALA A 192 4.30 25.91 10.00
N TYR A 193 2.96 25.93 9.99
CA TYR A 193 2.20 27.19 9.91
C TYR A 193 1.20 27.36 11.05
N LEU A 194 0.94 28.61 11.43
CA LEU A 194 -0.13 29.01 12.36
C LEU A 194 -1.43 29.34 11.62
N SER A 195 -1.30 29.95 10.44
CA SER A 195 -2.40 30.18 9.51
C SER A 195 -1.89 30.13 8.07
N LEU A 196 -2.74 29.73 7.14
CA LEU A 196 -2.43 29.60 5.71
C LEU A 196 -3.56 30.21 4.88
N ASN A 197 -3.24 30.81 3.72
CA ASN A 197 -4.28 31.27 2.79
C ASN A 197 -4.98 30.07 2.14
N VAL A 198 -6.28 30.19 1.87
CA VAL A 198 -7.07 29.12 1.23
C VAL A 198 -6.48 28.71 -0.12
N ASP A 199 -6.08 29.67 -0.96
CA ASP A 199 -5.50 29.37 -2.28
C ASP A 199 -4.20 28.57 -2.19
N ALA A 200 -3.35 28.89 -1.20
CA ALA A 200 -2.11 28.17 -0.96
C ALA A 200 -2.37 26.74 -0.46
N ALA A 201 -3.38 26.57 0.40
CA ALA A 201 -3.79 25.24 0.88
C ALA A 201 -4.31 24.36 -0.27
N ILE A 202 -5.13 24.93 -1.16
CA ILE A 202 -5.66 24.24 -2.35
C ILE A 202 -4.53 23.79 -3.26
N HIS A 203 -3.57 24.69 -3.56
CA HIS A 203 -2.43 24.37 -4.40
C HIS A 203 -1.54 23.27 -3.80
N MET A 204 -1.25 23.33 -2.50
CA MET A 204 -0.40 22.34 -1.82
C MET A 204 -1.07 20.96 -1.74
N LEU A 205 -2.38 20.88 -1.45
CA LEU A 205 -3.13 19.63 -1.38
C LEU A 205 -3.57 19.10 -2.77
N LYS A 206 -3.36 19.91 -3.82
CA LYS A 206 -3.83 19.65 -5.19
C LYS A 206 -5.32 19.33 -5.26
N LEU A 207 -6.11 20.18 -4.62
CA LEU A 207 -7.56 20.14 -4.70
C LEU A 207 -8.05 21.04 -5.84
N GLY A 208 -9.21 20.74 -6.41
CA GLY A 208 -9.78 21.52 -7.50
C GLY A 208 -10.62 22.70 -7.02
N ASP A 209 -11.27 22.56 -5.86
CA ASP A 209 -12.25 23.54 -5.38
C ASP A 209 -12.17 23.82 -3.87
N ILE A 210 -12.69 24.99 -3.47
CA ILE A 210 -12.83 25.39 -2.07
C ILE A 210 -13.81 24.45 -1.33
N SER A 211 -14.83 23.94 -2.02
CA SER A 211 -15.77 22.96 -1.47
C SER A 211 -15.05 21.66 -1.08
N GLU A 212 -14.17 21.15 -1.95
CA GLU A 212 -13.36 19.96 -1.67
C GLU A 212 -12.44 20.16 -0.47
N LEU A 213 -11.81 21.33 -0.35
CA LEU A 213 -11.00 21.68 0.82
C LEU A 213 -11.84 21.64 2.10
N SER A 214 -13.07 22.17 2.06
CA SER A 214 -13.96 22.15 3.23
C SER A 214 -14.39 20.73 3.63
N MET A 215 -14.61 19.84 2.65
CA MET A 215 -14.92 18.43 2.89
C MET A 215 -13.71 17.69 3.46
N PHE A 216 -12.53 17.93 2.88
CA PHE A 216 -11.27 17.35 3.36
C PHE A 216 -11.01 17.76 4.81
N ILE A 217 -11.16 19.05 5.15
CA ILE A 217 -10.99 19.55 6.52
C ILE A 217 -11.94 18.88 7.50
N LYS A 218 -13.22 18.70 7.12
CA LYS A 218 -14.21 18.01 7.97
C LYS A 218 -13.82 16.55 8.19
N TYR A 219 -13.46 15.83 7.13
CA TYR A 219 -13.03 14.44 7.20
C TYR A 219 -11.76 14.27 8.04
N TYR A 220 -10.78 15.12 7.79
CA TYR A 220 -9.49 15.10 8.48
C TYR A 220 -9.63 15.41 9.97
N ASN A 221 -10.44 16.41 10.33
CA ASN A 221 -10.76 16.71 11.72
C ASN A 221 -11.49 15.53 12.40
N GLN A 222 -12.41 14.84 11.72
CA GLN A 222 -13.10 13.65 12.26
C GLN A 222 -12.12 12.49 12.52
N SER A 223 -11.21 12.23 11.58
CA SER A 223 -10.17 11.21 11.73
C SER A 223 -9.28 11.50 12.95
N LYS A 224 -8.83 12.74 13.11
CA LYS A 224 -7.99 13.17 14.24
C LYS A 224 -8.69 13.05 15.59
N VAL A 225 -9.98 13.36 15.67
CA VAL A 225 -10.75 13.24 16.93
C VAL A 225 -10.79 11.79 17.45
N THR A 226 -10.64 10.81 16.56
CA THR A 226 -10.63 9.38 16.92
C THR A 226 -9.25 8.93 17.43
N GLU A 227 -8.17 9.51 16.89
CA GLU A 227 -6.79 9.15 17.25
C GLU A 227 -6.28 9.93 18.47
N ASP A 228 -6.54 11.25 18.54
CA ASP A 228 -6.06 12.13 19.62
C ASP A 228 -7.09 13.23 19.97
N PRO A 229 -7.66 13.24 21.20
CA PRO A 229 -8.63 14.25 21.64
C PRO A 229 -8.08 15.69 21.68
N CYS A 230 -6.76 15.86 21.66
CA CYS A 230 -6.05 17.14 21.74
C CYS A 230 -5.42 17.56 20.38
N GLY A 231 -5.86 16.92 19.29
CA GLY A 231 -5.37 17.19 17.95
C GLY A 231 -5.64 18.62 17.47
N ILE A 232 -4.75 19.15 16.64
CA ILE A 232 -4.84 20.47 16.04
C ILE A 232 -6.09 20.54 15.16
N GLN A 233 -7.03 21.42 15.51
CA GLN A 233 -8.25 21.60 14.73
C GLN A 233 -8.05 22.64 13.63
N TRP A 234 -8.49 22.28 12.42
CA TRP A 234 -8.49 23.19 11.28
C TRP A 234 -9.79 23.99 11.26
N LYS A 235 -9.69 25.32 11.29
CA LYS A 235 -10.83 26.24 11.15
C LYS A 235 -10.62 27.14 9.94
N ILE A 236 -11.67 27.34 9.15
CA ILE A 236 -11.66 28.28 8.03
C ILE A 236 -12.28 29.59 8.53
N GLU A 237 -11.47 30.64 8.62
CA GLU A 237 -11.93 32.01 8.88
C GLU A 237 -11.77 32.85 7.62
N GLY A 238 -12.86 33.01 6.87
CA GLY A 238 -12.88 33.81 5.64
C GLY A 238 -11.93 33.28 4.57
N THR A 239 -10.79 33.96 4.38
CA THR A 239 -9.77 33.64 3.35
C THR A 239 -8.57 32.86 3.90
N ARG A 240 -8.57 32.51 5.20
CA ARG A 240 -7.47 31.83 5.85
C ARG A 240 -7.92 30.57 6.60
N VAL A 241 -7.09 29.55 6.55
CA VAL A 241 -7.15 28.36 7.37
C VAL A 241 -6.29 28.61 8.60
N ILE A 242 -6.86 28.47 9.79
CA ILE A 242 -6.19 28.63 11.07
C ILE A 242 -6.06 27.26 11.72
N PHE A 243 -4.86 26.97 12.21
CA PHE A 243 -4.54 25.73 12.92
C PHE A 243 -4.58 26.01 14.42
N VAL A 244 -5.67 25.61 15.08
CA VAL A 244 -5.84 25.87 16.52
C VAL A 244 -5.15 24.75 17.30
N ARG A 245 -4.03 25.09 17.95
CA ARG A 245 -3.32 24.22 18.89
C ARG A 245 -3.90 24.45 20.28
N GLU A 246 -4.79 23.57 20.73
CA GLU A 246 -5.21 23.55 22.13
C GLU A 246 -4.14 22.82 22.95
N GLY A 247 -3.16 23.56 23.47
CA GLY A 247 -2.10 22.99 24.29
C GLY A 247 -0.76 23.65 24.01
N ASN A 248 -0.48 24.72 24.73
CA ASN A 248 0.86 25.29 24.78
C ASN A 248 1.71 24.50 25.77
N ASP A 249 1.91 23.22 25.54
CA ASP A 249 2.97 22.46 26.19
C ASP A 249 4.20 22.54 25.27
N LEU A 250 4.83 23.71 25.26
CA LEU A 250 6.27 23.78 25.03
C LEU A 250 6.88 22.88 26.09
N GLY A 251 7.10 21.60 25.73
CA GLY A 251 7.55 20.55 26.61
C GLY A 251 8.64 21.09 27.52
N GLY A 252 8.28 21.30 28.79
CA GLY A 252 9.21 21.85 29.76
C GLY A 252 10.42 20.95 29.77
N ILE A 253 11.59 21.52 29.47
CA ILE A 253 12.88 20.80 29.51
C ILE A 253 12.86 19.96 30.80
N PRO A 254 13.11 18.63 30.74
CA PRO A 254 12.95 17.72 31.87
C PRO A 254 14.09 17.92 32.88
N SER A 255 14.10 19.10 33.47
CA SER A 255 15.08 19.59 34.43
C SER A 255 15.16 18.69 35.63
N LYS A 256 14.03 18.12 36.06
CA LYS A 256 13.99 17.14 37.16
C LYS A 256 14.73 15.84 36.81
N ASP A 257 14.59 15.35 35.59
CA ASP A 257 15.28 14.14 35.17
C ASP A 257 16.77 14.42 34.96
N MET A 258 17.14 15.55 34.37
CA MET A 258 18.56 15.96 34.27
C MET A 258 19.23 16.09 35.64
N LEU A 259 18.53 16.63 36.63
CA LEU A 259 19.02 16.71 38.00
C LEU A 259 19.18 15.33 38.64
N ARG A 260 18.24 14.40 38.41
CA ARG A 260 18.36 13.01 38.89
C ARG A 260 19.57 12.30 38.30
N HIS A 261 19.80 12.41 36.99
CA HIS A 261 20.98 11.83 36.36
C HIS A 261 22.27 12.46 36.93
N SER A 262 22.29 13.78 37.11
CA SER A 262 23.45 14.49 37.69
C SER A 262 23.76 14.02 39.12
N LEU A 263 22.74 13.84 39.97
CA LEU A 263 22.90 13.31 41.32
C LEU A 263 23.34 11.84 41.32
N SER A 264 22.78 11.01 40.44
CA SER A 264 23.20 9.62 40.28
C SER A 264 24.67 9.51 39.90
N TYR A 265 25.15 10.36 38.99
CA TYR A 265 26.57 10.40 38.63
C TYR A 265 27.46 10.82 39.81
N ILE A 266 27.00 11.78 40.63
CA ILE A 266 27.72 12.19 41.83
C ILE A 266 27.79 11.04 42.85
N GLU A 267 26.68 10.34 43.09
CA GLU A 267 26.64 9.18 44.00
C GLU A 267 27.55 8.05 43.52
N GLU A 268 27.59 7.76 42.21
CA GLU A 268 28.50 6.77 41.63
C GLU A 268 29.98 7.17 41.78
N LEU A 269 30.31 8.46 41.63
CA LEU A 269 31.68 8.97 41.81
C LEU A 269 32.12 9.03 43.27
N GLU A 270 31.19 9.30 44.20
CA GLU A 270 31.46 9.36 45.64
C GLU A 270 31.65 7.95 46.24
N LYS A 271 31.10 6.93 45.58
CA LYS A 271 31.32 5.53 45.94
C LYS A 271 32.80 5.17 45.73
N ILE A 272 33.57 5.18 46.81
CA ILE A 272 34.96 4.74 46.81
C ILE A 272 35.00 3.28 46.33
N VAL A 273 35.70 3.04 45.22
CA VAL A 273 36.08 1.69 44.76
C VAL A 273 37.25 1.18 45.59
#